data_AF-A0A0M4R8U5-F1
#
_entry.id   AF-A0A0M4R8U5-F1
#
_cell.length_a   1.000
_cell.length_b   1.000
_cell.length_c   1.000
_cell.angle_alpha   90.00
_cell.angle_beta   90.00
_cell.angle_gamma   90.00
#
_symmetry.space_group_name_H-M   'P 1'
#
loop_
_entity.id
_entity.type
_entity.pdbx_description
1 polymer ?
#
loop_
_entity_poly.entity_id
_entity_poly.type
_entity_poly.pdbx_seq_one_letter_code
_entity_poly.pdbx_strand_id
1 'polypeptide(L)'
;MNLSHTRVVAGLAVLGATVATMLAPPADAAEPSVVAVLDTVTPAVTDGGLVTVTPDGALAVVNPGPVPLTVPAPDGRDVVRVSAAGVEVDAAHPFTYETRNPPGIPTRLPKGVTPDAAPRWTPVSQDVSWRWYDPRIAVSGVRAPSGGRTGDIQVLSTWSVPVRHGGTAIDVRGRIELRQPTGGFRVETDPTPAGVSLTVAPGPRPSAILAVHGTGPVAVAGLDGEPFLRRTADGSWQAELSSRTYRLNLLLAGHPVPAGSGWRTYAGPGPVGWTDERLVAPPGVTPDAPARWSLPVVLGDRTTELTGAVRAVPRPGTDGTPAGSVPTGALIAAVALLGIAGGALALRHRRPRPSPPSGANAR
;
A
#
# COMPACT_ATOMS: atom_id res chain seq x y z
N MET A 1 3.01 -74.44 15.41
CA MET A 1 3.39 -73.54 16.52
C MET A 1 3.57 -72.16 15.92
N ASN A 2 2.53 -71.30 15.96
CA ASN A 2 2.36 -70.21 16.95
C ASN A 2 3.62 -69.31 17.00
N LEU A 3 3.62 -68.02 16.67
CA LEU A 3 2.64 -66.97 16.94
C LEU A 3 2.86 -65.73 16.05
N SER A 4 1.77 -65.09 15.65
CA SER A 4 1.61 -63.70 15.18
C SER A 4 2.13 -62.66 16.17
N HIS A 5 2.75 -61.56 15.70
CA HIS A 5 2.65 -60.25 16.38
C HIS A 5 2.66 -59.10 15.37
N THR A 6 1.45 -58.69 15.00
CA THR A 6 1.09 -57.33 14.63
C THR A 6 1.47 -56.37 15.76
N ARG A 7 2.20 -55.31 15.47
CA ARG A 7 2.16 -54.06 16.26
C ARG A 7 2.04 -52.86 15.33
N VAL A 8 0.79 -52.43 15.20
CA VAL A 8 0.38 -51.07 14.87
C VAL A 8 0.99 -50.14 15.92
N VAL A 9 1.74 -49.13 15.49
CA VAL A 9 2.04 -47.96 16.33
C VAL A 9 1.48 -46.75 15.62
N ALA A 10 0.25 -46.38 16.02
CA ALA A 10 -0.31 -45.07 15.84
C ALA A 10 0.47 -44.10 16.74
N GLY A 11 1.17 -43.14 16.15
CA GLY A 11 1.82 -42.04 16.86
C GLY A 11 1.14 -40.74 16.49
N LEU A 12 0.12 -40.38 17.27
CA LEU A 12 -0.57 -39.09 17.24
C LEU A 12 0.44 -38.00 17.67
N ALA A 13 0.97 -37.23 16.73
CA ALA A 13 1.74 -36.03 17.04
C ALA A 13 0.83 -34.81 16.91
N VAL A 14 0.21 -34.44 18.03
CA VAL A 14 -0.48 -33.16 18.21
C VAL A 14 0.58 -32.06 18.16
N LEU A 15 0.74 -31.41 17.00
CA LEU A 15 1.44 -30.15 16.91
C LEU A 15 0.53 -29.06 17.47
N GLY A 16 0.69 -28.80 18.77
CA GLY A 16 0.16 -27.59 19.40
C GLY A 16 0.83 -26.38 18.79
N ALA A 17 0.14 -25.71 17.87
CA ALA A 17 0.53 -24.40 17.39
C ALA A 17 0.27 -23.39 18.52
N THR A 18 1.26 -23.18 19.38
CA THR A 18 1.31 -22.02 20.26
C THR A 18 1.47 -20.80 19.36
N VAL A 19 0.33 -20.18 19.01
CA VAL A 19 0.31 -18.84 18.40
C VAL A 19 0.78 -17.89 19.48
N ALA A 20 2.09 -17.66 19.55
CA ALA A 20 2.61 -16.48 20.20
C ALA A 20 2.06 -15.30 19.39
N THR A 21 1.01 -14.67 19.89
CA THR A 21 0.56 -13.35 19.45
C THR A 21 1.68 -12.37 19.76
N MET A 22 2.69 -12.31 18.88
CA MET A 22 3.60 -11.19 18.82
C MET A 22 2.73 -9.99 18.46
N LEU A 23 2.32 -9.24 19.49
CA LEU A 23 1.67 -7.96 19.33
C LEU A 23 2.66 -7.06 18.59
N ALA A 24 2.44 -6.89 17.30
CA ALA A 24 3.22 -5.96 16.51
C ALA A 24 3.14 -4.57 17.18
N PRO A 25 4.26 -3.84 17.29
CA PRO A 25 4.24 -2.51 17.86
C PRO A 25 3.28 -1.62 17.04
N PRO A 26 2.58 -0.68 17.70
CA PRO A 26 1.68 0.23 17.00
C PRO A 26 2.46 1.07 15.98
N ALA A 27 1.80 1.45 14.87
CA ALA A 27 2.38 2.39 13.92
C ALA A 27 2.49 3.77 14.58
N ASP A 28 3.69 4.29 14.76
CA ASP A 28 3.93 5.53 15.50
C ASP A 28 3.75 6.75 14.57
N ALA A 29 2.77 7.60 14.86
CA ALA A 29 2.64 8.94 14.29
C ALA A 29 3.39 9.92 15.21
N ALA A 30 4.71 9.74 15.30
CA ALA A 30 5.49 10.19 16.44
C ALA A 30 5.62 11.72 16.57
N GLU A 31 5.54 12.46 15.45
CA GLU A 31 5.84 13.89 15.36
C GLU A 31 4.71 14.68 14.69
N PRO A 32 4.52 15.97 15.06
CA PRO A 32 3.64 16.85 14.33
C PRO A 32 4.03 16.87 12.85
N SER A 33 3.07 16.65 11.97
CA SER A 33 3.31 16.59 10.52
C SER A 33 2.48 17.62 9.79
N VAL A 34 3.12 18.34 8.87
CA VAL A 34 2.42 19.20 7.92
C VAL A 34 2.22 18.40 6.64
N VAL A 35 0.97 18.16 6.27
CA VAL A 35 0.61 17.28 5.15
C VAL A 35 -0.38 17.96 4.21
N ALA A 36 -0.25 17.68 2.91
CA ALA A 36 -1.26 18.04 1.93
C ALA A 36 -2.33 16.94 1.88
N VAL A 37 -3.60 17.35 1.90
CA VAL A 37 -4.77 16.47 1.90
C VAL A 37 -5.66 16.85 0.73
N LEU A 38 -6.01 15.86 -0.09
CA LEU A 38 -7.00 16.02 -1.15
C LEU A 38 -8.41 15.98 -0.54
N ASP A 39 -9.25 16.95 -0.90
CA ASP A 39 -10.64 17.04 -0.43
C ASP A 39 -11.63 16.64 -1.51
N THR A 40 -11.50 17.24 -2.69
CA THR A 40 -12.46 17.01 -3.78
C THR A 40 -11.82 17.14 -5.15
N VAL A 41 -12.42 16.43 -6.12
CA VAL A 41 -12.11 16.52 -7.55
C VAL A 41 -13.45 16.75 -8.25
N THR A 42 -13.66 17.97 -8.78
CA THR A 42 -14.97 18.37 -9.32
C THR A 42 -14.85 18.97 -10.73
N PRO A 43 -15.57 18.41 -11.72
CA PRO A 43 -16.29 17.14 -11.67
C PRO A 43 -15.33 15.96 -11.43
N ALA A 44 -15.86 14.82 -11.00
CA ALA A 44 -15.08 13.60 -10.91
C ALA A 44 -14.49 13.25 -12.29
N VAL A 45 -13.28 12.68 -12.31
CA VAL A 45 -12.67 12.21 -13.55
C VAL A 45 -13.45 11.01 -14.07
N THR A 46 -13.81 11.02 -15.35
CA THR A 46 -14.55 9.91 -15.99
C THR A 46 -13.60 8.81 -16.46
N ASP A 47 -14.16 7.75 -17.06
CA ASP A 47 -13.40 6.69 -17.72
C ASP A 47 -12.39 5.95 -16.82
N GLY A 48 -12.70 5.88 -15.52
CA GLY A 48 -11.85 5.25 -14.52
C GLY A 48 -10.59 6.05 -14.17
N GLY A 49 -10.53 7.33 -14.54
CA GLY A 49 -9.47 8.22 -14.10
C GLY A 49 -9.52 8.52 -12.60
N LEU A 50 -8.38 8.91 -12.06
CA LEU A 50 -8.19 9.18 -10.63
C LEU A 50 -7.21 10.32 -10.44
N VAL A 51 -7.43 11.15 -9.42
CA VAL A 51 -6.45 12.10 -8.89
C VAL A 51 -6.26 11.81 -7.41
N THR A 52 -5.02 11.86 -6.92
CA THR A 52 -4.69 11.67 -5.51
C THR A 52 -3.47 12.49 -5.09
N VAL A 53 -3.26 12.60 -3.78
CA VAL A 53 -2.02 13.12 -3.18
C VAL A 53 -1.27 11.94 -2.57
N THR A 54 0.00 11.76 -2.95
CA THR A 54 0.86 10.69 -2.46
C THR A 54 1.42 11.03 -1.07
N PRO A 55 1.90 10.03 -0.29
CA PRO A 55 2.45 10.28 1.05
C PRO A 55 3.61 11.27 1.11
N ASP A 56 4.37 11.38 0.03
CA ASP A 56 5.49 12.32 -0.11
C ASP A 56 5.07 13.71 -0.62
N GLY A 57 3.76 13.98 -0.68
CA GLY A 57 3.21 15.30 -1.02
C GLY A 57 3.22 15.63 -2.51
N ALA A 58 3.32 14.64 -3.40
CA ALA A 58 3.12 14.83 -4.84
C ALA A 58 1.65 14.67 -5.21
N LEU A 59 1.21 15.34 -6.28
CA LEU A 59 -0.02 14.98 -6.97
C LEU A 59 0.26 13.80 -7.90
N ALA A 60 -0.72 12.92 -8.01
CA ALA A 60 -0.69 11.84 -8.97
C ALA A 60 -2.04 11.70 -9.67
N VAL A 61 -2.00 11.40 -10.96
CA VAL A 61 -3.17 11.16 -11.79
C VAL A 61 -3.03 9.83 -12.52
N VAL A 62 -4.18 9.20 -12.78
CA VAL A 62 -4.33 8.06 -13.69
C VAL A 62 -5.42 8.41 -14.68
N ASN A 63 -5.20 8.05 -15.95
CA ASN A 63 -6.23 8.11 -16.96
C ASN A 63 -6.06 6.98 -17.98
N PRO A 64 -6.82 5.87 -17.85
CA PRO A 64 -6.75 4.76 -18.80
C PRO A 64 -7.56 5.04 -20.07
N GLY A 65 -8.30 6.15 -20.14
CA GLY A 65 -9.20 6.48 -21.24
C GLY A 65 -8.47 7.10 -22.43
N PRO A 66 -9.07 7.07 -23.63
CA PRO A 66 -8.45 7.65 -24.83
C PRO A 66 -8.49 9.18 -24.83
N VAL A 67 -9.43 9.80 -24.10
CA VAL A 67 -9.53 11.25 -23.96
C VAL A 67 -8.46 11.72 -22.98
N PRO A 68 -7.54 12.62 -23.37
CA PRO A 68 -6.45 13.02 -22.47
C PRO A 68 -6.94 13.77 -21.22
N LEU A 69 -6.33 13.42 -20.09
CA LEU A 69 -6.29 14.25 -18.90
C LEU A 69 -5.03 15.11 -18.97
N THR A 70 -5.18 16.43 -18.91
CA THR A 70 -4.07 17.38 -19.01
C THR A 70 -3.80 18.07 -17.70
N VAL A 71 -2.51 18.30 -17.44
CA VAL A 71 -2.04 19.09 -16.28
C VAL A 71 -1.50 20.42 -16.81
N PRO A 72 -2.20 21.54 -16.54
CA PRO A 72 -1.70 22.87 -16.85
C PRO A 72 -0.68 23.37 -15.84
N ALA A 73 0.33 24.08 -16.35
CA ALA A 73 1.18 24.96 -15.57
C ALA A 73 0.40 26.19 -15.06
N PRO A 74 0.95 26.97 -14.11
CA PRO A 74 0.28 28.15 -13.56
C PRO A 74 -0.07 29.24 -14.57
N ASP A 75 0.63 29.31 -15.70
CA ASP A 75 0.32 30.18 -16.83
C ASP A 75 -0.87 29.69 -17.69
N GLY A 76 -1.44 28.53 -17.35
CA GLY A 76 -2.58 27.91 -18.01
C GLY A 76 -2.23 26.97 -19.16
N ARG A 77 -0.96 26.90 -19.59
CA ARG A 77 -0.48 26.03 -20.66
C ARG A 77 -0.45 24.58 -20.21
N ASP A 78 -1.03 23.68 -21.00
CA ASP A 78 -0.92 22.25 -20.75
C ASP A 78 0.55 21.80 -20.88
N VAL A 79 1.07 21.11 -19.87
CA VAL A 79 2.45 20.61 -19.86
C VAL A 79 2.57 19.09 -19.76
N VAL A 80 1.48 18.41 -19.40
CA VAL A 80 1.40 16.95 -19.33
C VAL A 80 0.07 16.51 -19.93
N ARG A 81 0.09 15.41 -20.66
CA ARG A 81 -1.08 14.69 -21.15
C ARG A 81 -0.97 13.22 -20.74
N VAL A 82 -2.01 12.71 -20.10
CA VAL A 82 -2.13 11.30 -19.69
C VAL A 82 -3.34 10.70 -20.38
N SER A 83 -3.16 9.58 -21.06
CA SER A 83 -4.22 8.85 -21.76
C SER A 83 -3.88 7.36 -21.86
N ALA A 84 -4.76 6.57 -22.46
CA ALA A 84 -4.54 5.17 -22.83
C ALA A 84 -3.26 4.93 -23.65
N ALA A 85 -2.78 5.94 -24.38
CA ALA A 85 -1.56 5.86 -25.19
C ALA A 85 -0.26 6.07 -24.37
N GLY A 86 -0.38 6.48 -23.11
CA GLY A 86 0.74 6.76 -22.23
C GLY A 86 0.77 8.22 -21.75
N VAL A 87 1.97 8.68 -21.38
CA VAL A 87 2.23 10.05 -20.94
C VAL A 87 3.07 10.81 -21.97
N GLU A 88 2.59 11.98 -22.35
CA GLU A 88 3.34 12.98 -23.09
C GLU A 88 3.56 14.23 -22.22
N VAL A 89 4.70 14.89 -22.40
CA VAL A 89 4.99 16.16 -21.74
C VAL A 89 5.42 17.22 -22.73
N ASP A 90 5.18 18.48 -22.40
CA ASP A 90 5.75 19.60 -23.12
C ASP A 90 7.21 19.81 -22.66
N ALA A 91 8.14 19.24 -23.41
CA ALA A 91 9.57 19.30 -23.12
C ALA A 91 10.19 20.69 -23.38
N ALA A 92 9.41 21.68 -23.82
CA ALA A 92 9.84 23.07 -24.00
C ALA A 92 9.48 23.96 -22.80
N HIS A 93 8.61 23.51 -21.89
CA HIS A 93 8.13 24.32 -20.77
C HIS A 93 8.90 24.06 -19.45
N PRO A 94 9.33 25.08 -18.69
CA PRO A 94 10.08 24.90 -17.43
C PRO A 94 9.37 24.05 -16.38
N PHE A 95 8.05 24.24 -16.22
CA PHE A 95 7.23 23.53 -15.23
C PHE A 95 7.29 22.00 -15.37
N THR A 96 7.52 21.49 -16.60
CA THR A 96 7.73 20.06 -16.87
C THR A 96 8.92 19.48 -16.12
N TYR A 97 9.96 20.28 -15.89
CA TYR A 97 11.18 19.85 -15.21
C TYR A 97 11.12 20.14 -13.71
N GLU A 98 10.63 21.33 -13.36
CA GLU A 98 10.57 21.80 -11.96
C GLU A 98 9.69 20.92 -11.08
N THR A 99 8.65 20.30 -11.65
CA THR A 99 7.70 19.48 -10.90
C THR A 99 8.04 17.99 -10.86
N ARG A 100 9.14 17.56 -11.50
CA ARG A 100 9.58 16.15 -11.46
C ARG A 100 10.31 15.78 -10.18
N ASN A 101 10.97 16.76 -9.58
CA ASN A 101 11.80 16.54 -8.41
C ASN A 101 11.07 17.00 -7.15
N PRO A 102 11.32 16.35 -6.00
CA PRO A 102 10.81 16.84 -4.72
C PRO A 102 11.25 18.29 -4.43
N PRO A 103 10.49 19.04 -3.62
CA PRO A 103 10.90 20.37 -3.17
C PRO A 103 12.32 20.38 -2.59
N GLY A 104 13.08 21.44 -2.89
CA GLY A 104 14.45 21.62 -2.41
C GLY A 104 15.53 20.92 -3.24
N ILE A 105 15.15 20.10 -4.24
CA ILE A 105 16.11 19.52 -5.19
C ILE A 105 16.28 20.47 -6.39
N PRO A 106 17.48 21.04 -6.61
CA PRO A 106 17.71 21.96 -7.73
C PRO A 106 17.46 21.28 -9.07
N THR A 107 16.72 21.96 -9.95
CA THR A 107 16.44 21.48 -11.31
C THR A 107 17.27 22.27 -12.32
N ARG A 108 18.02 21.57 -13.17
CA ARG A 108 18.73 22.19 -14.31
C ARG A 108 17.85 22.13 -15.55
N LEU A 109 17.51 23.29 -16.10
CA LEU A 109 16.73 23.38 -17.33
C LEU A 109 17.62 23.12 -18.57
N PRO A 110 17.18 22.29 -19.52
CA PRO A 110 17.83 22.17 -20.82
C PRO A 110 17.84 23.50 -21.60
N LYS A 111 18.80 23.64 -22.53
CA LYS A 111 18.86 24.82 -23.40
C LYS A 111 17.59 24.96 -24.24
N GLY A 112 17.05 26.18 -24.31
CA GLY A 112 15.84 26.49 -25.10
C GLY A 112 14.52 26.16 -24.40
N VAL A 113 14.56 25.76 -23.12
CA VAL A 113 13.36 25.63 -22.28
C VAL A 113 13.04 26.99 -21.67
N THR A 114 11.94 27.60 -22.10
CA THR A 114 11.44 28.89 -21.61
C THR A 114 9.90 28.85 -21.57
N PRO A 115 9.24 29.67 -20.75
CA PRO A 115 7.77 29.73 -20.71
C PRO A 115 7.14 30.01 -22.08
N ASP A 116 7.80 30.85 -22.89
CA ASP A 116 7.29 31.29 -24.20
C ASP A 116 7.69 30.38 -25.38
N ALA A 117 8.54 29.37 -25.16
CA ALA A 117 8.97 28.48 -26.24
C ALA A 117 7.77 27.71 -26.82
N ALA A 118 7.71 27.47 -28.13
CA ALA A 118 6.62 26.68 -28.72
C ALA A 118 6.53 25.26 -28.12
N PRO A 119 5.33 24.68 -27.93
CA PRO A 119 5.16 23.35 -27.34
C PRO A 119 5.93 22.26 -28.07
N ARG A 120 6.61 21.41 -27.30
CA ARG A 120 7.31 20.22 -27.82
C ARG A 120 6.85 18.97 -27.07
N TRP A 121 5.72 18.42 -27.52
CA TRP A 121 5.17 17.20 -26.98
C TRP A 121 6.11 16.02 -27.22
N THR A 122 6.51 15.38 -26.12
CA THR A 122 7.44 14.25 -26.13
C THR A 122 6.83 13.12 -25.31
N PRO A 123 6.70 11.90 -25.86
CA PRO A 123 6.28 10.74 -25.08
C PRO A 123 7.38 10.38 -24.07
N VAL A 124 6.99 10.14 -22.82
CA VAL A 124 7.91 9.83 -21.72
C VAL A 124 7.58 8.54 -20.97
N SER A 125 6.37 8.00 -21.16
CA SER A 125 5.98 6.70 -20.64
C SER A 125 4.85 6.08 -21.47
N GLN A 126 4.76 4.75 -21.45
CA GLN A 126 3.60 3.98 -21.93
C GLN A 126 2.57 3.68 -20.83
N ASP A 127 2.90 4.02 -19.58
CA ASP A 127 1.99 3.92 -18.44
C ASP A 127 0.91 5.00 -18.50
N VAL A 128 -0.23 4.75 -17.86
CA VAL A 128 -1.41 5.63 -17.88
C VAL A 128 -1.48 6.52 -16.64
N SER A 129 -0.34 6.83 -16.03
CA SER A 129 -0.25 7.64 -14.82
C SER A 129 0.89 8.64 -14.86
N TRP A 130 0.68 9.80 -14.24
CA TRP A 130 1.73 10.79 -14.03
C TRP A 130 1.73 11.29 -12.58
N ARG A 131 2.93 11.57 -12.06
CA ARG A 131 3.15 12.07 -10.70
C ARG A 131 4.04 13.30 -10.76
N TRP A 132 3.68 14.36 -10.02
CA TRP A 132 4.43 15.61 -10.00
C TRP A 132 4.28 16.35 -8.67
N TYR A 133 5.31 17.11 -8.30
CA TYR A 133 5.32 17.98 -7.13
C TYR A 133 4.81 19.37 -7.54
N ASP A 134 3.51 19.61 -7.39
CA ASP A 134 2.92 20.90 -7.72
C ASP A 134 3.27 21.96 -6.67
N PRO A 135 3.84 23.12 -7.04
CA PRO A 135 4.17 24.17 -6.09
C PRO A 135 2.96 24.69 -5.29
N ARG A 136 1.74 24.57 -5.85
CA ARG A 136 0.50 25.02 -5.19
C ARG A 136 0.11 24.18 -3.98
N ILE A 137 0.64 22.96 -3.86
CA ILE A 137 0.37 22.06 -2.73
C ILE A 137 1.58 21.89 -1.79
N ALA A 138 2.67 22.61 -2.07
CA ALA A 138 3.93 22.44 -1.35
C ALA A 138 3.82 22.88 0.12
N VAL A 139 4.25 22.00 1.04
CA VAL A 139 4.20 22.25 2.49
C VAL A 139 5.40 23.04 3.02
N SER A 140 6.52 23.07 2.29
CA SER A 140 7.80 23.63 2.75
C SER A 140 7.77 25.14 3.04
N GLY A 141 6.80 25.86 2.48
CA GLY A 141 6.61 27.30 2.73
C GLY A 141 5.63 27.62 3.86
N VAL A 142 4.99 26.61 4.45
CA VAL A 142 3.92 26.82 5.42
C VAL A 142 4.50 26.92 6.83
N ARG A 143 4.31 28.07 7.48
CA ARG A 143 4.68 28.25 8.88
C ARG A 143 3.62 27.59 9.77
N ALA A 144 3.95 26.43 10.33
CA ALA A 144 3.11 25.77 11.33
C ALA A 144 3.19 26.53 12.68
N PRO A 145 2.06 26.80 13.34
CA PRO A 145 2.08 27.31 14.70
C PRO A 145 2.70 26.28 15.65
N SER A 146 3.36 26.76 16.71
CA SER A 146 3.84 25.90 17.80
C SER A 146 2.71 25.55 18.75
N GLY A 147 2.64 24.29 19.19
CA GLY A 147 1.63 23.81 20.14
C GLY A 147 0.41 23.14 19.47
N GLY A 148 -0.55 22.74 20.29
CA GLY A 148 -1.69 21.90 19.90
C GLY A 148 -1.82 20.70 20.83
N ARG A 149 -3.01 20.11 20.95
CA ARG A 149 -3.20 18.90 21.75
C ARG A 149 -2.96 17.67 20.89
N THR A 150 -2.56 16.58 21.52
CA THR A 150 -2.48 15.25 20.90
C THR A 150 -3.77 14.96 20.13
N GLY A 151 -3.62 14.66 18.83
CA GLY A 151 -4.71 14.37 17.92
C GLY A 151 -5.49 15.57 17.37
N ASP A 152 -5.14 16.80 17.73
CA ASP A 152 -5.69 17.98 17.05
C ASP A 152 -5.22 18.00 15.57
N ILE A 153 -6.16 18.30 14.68
CA ILE A 153 -5.91 18.60 13.27
C ILE A 153 -6.22 20.07 13.06
N GLN A 154 -5.25 20.82 12.56
CA GLN A 154 -5.42 22.23 12.23
C GLN A 154 -5.24 22.45 10.74
N VAL A 155 -6.22 23.07 10.09
CA VAL A 155 -6.10 23.51 8.69
C VAL A 155 -5.27 24.79 8.65
N LEU A 156 -4.15 24.75 7.93
CA LEU A 156 -3.22 25.88 7.77
C LEU A 156 -3.56 26.72 6.54
N SER A 157 -3.96 26.07 5.45
CA SER A 157 -4.37 26.72 4.20
C SER A 157 -5.20 25.77 3.34
N THR A 158 -5.84 26.32 2.31
CA THR A 158 -6.48 25.56 1.23
C THR A 158 -5.69 25.73 -0.06
N TRP A 159 -5.82 24.77 -0.98
CA TRP A 159 -5.19 24.81 -2.30
C TRP A 159 -6.14 24.32 -3.38
N SER A 160 -5.86 24.74 -4.62
CA SER A 160 -6.54 24.30 -5.83
C SER A 160 -5.51 24.11 -6.95
N VAL A 161 -5.65 23.01 -7.67
CA VAL A 161 -4.89 22.68 -8.87
C VAL A 161 -5.89 22.37 -9.99
N PRO A 162 -5.94 23.18 -11.06
CA PRO A 162 -6.73 22.84 -12.22
C PRO A 162 -6.09 21.65 -12.94
N VAL A 163 -6.93 20.71 -13.37
CA VAL A 163 -6.64 19.71 -14.40
C VAL A 163 -7.72 19.82 -15.47
N ARG A 164 -7.53 19.22 -16.64
CA ARG A 164 -8.57 19.18 -17.68
C ARG A 164 -8.77 17.77 -18.18
N HIS A 165 -9.99 17.40 -18.54
CA HIS A 165 -10.29 16.13 -19.21
C HIS A 165 -11.06 16.43 -20.50
N GLY A 166 -10.48 16.14 -21.65
CA GLY A 166 -11.09 16.47 -22.94
C GLY A 166 -11.39 17.96 -23.12
N GLY A 167 -10.60 18.85 -22.49
CA GLY A 167 -10.81 20.29 -22.48
C GLY A 167 -11.78 20.80 -21.40
N THR A 168 -12.55 19.92 -20.75
CA THR A 168 -13.38 20.29 -19.59
C THR A 168 -12.49 20.53 -18.38
N ALA A 169 -12.62 21.71 -17.76
CA ALA A 169 -11.89 22.03 -16.53
C ALA A 169 -12.39 21.16 -15.36
N ILE A 170 -11.44 20.65 -14.58
CA ILE A 170 -11.64 19.92 -13.34
C ILE A 170 -10.86 20.64 -12.25
N ASP A 171 -11.53 20.98 -11.17
CA ASP A 171 -10.92 21.61 -10.01
C ASP A 171 -10.56 20.55 -8.97
N VAL A 172 -9.24 20.38 -8.75
CA VAL A 172 -8.69 19.50 -7.72
C VAL A 172 -8.40 20.37 -6.51
N ARG A 173 -9.17 20.21 -5.44
CA ARG A 173 -9.06 21.03 -4.23
C ARG A 173 -8.65 20.21 -3.03
N GLY A 174 -7.97 20.86 -2.12
CA GLY A 174 -7.62 20.28 -0.85
C GLY A 174 -7.14 21.32 0.15
N ARG A 175 -6.44 20.83 1.17
CA ARG A 175 -5.92 21.64 2.26
C ARG A 175 -4.55 21.18 2.73
N ILE A 176 -3.87 22.08 3.42
CA ILE A 176 -2.65 21.76 4.17
C ILE A 176 -3.04 21.69 5.63
N GLU A 177 -2.76 20.56 6.27
CA GLU A 177 -3.06 20.31 7.67
C GLU A 177 -1.77 20.21 8.48
N LEU A 178 -1.77 20.80 9.68
CA LEU A 178 -0.91 20.40 10.78
C LEU A 178 -1.63 19.30 11.56
N ARG A 179 -1.06 18.10 11.58
CA ARG A 179 -1.55 16.98 12.38
C ARG A 179 -0.67 16.83 13.59
N GLN A 180 -1.23 17.07 14.77
CA GLN A 180 -0.55 16.74 16.02
C GLN A 180 -0.46 15.22 16.16
N PRO A 181 0.58 14.70 16.85
CA PRO A 181 0.69 13.27 17.12
C PRO A 181 -0.61 12.76 17.73
N THR A 182 -1.22 11.74 17.14
CA THR A 182 -2.42 11.06 17.68
C THR A 182 -2.06 9.92 18.62
N GLY A 183 -0.77 9.62 18.78
CA GLY A 183 -0.32 8.32 19.29
C GLY A 183 -0.33 7.27 18.19
N GLY A 184 -0.35 5.99 18.58
CA GLY A 184 -0.36 4.89 17.63
C GLY A 184 -1.77 4.43 17.29
N PHE A 185 -1.94 3.78 16.15
CA PHE A 185 -3.17 3.04 15.87
C PHE A 185 -2.87 1.54 15.83
N ARG A 186 -3.83 0.75 16.32
CA ARG A 186 -3.85 -0.70 16.17
C ARG A 186 -5.03 -1.07 15.30
N VAL A 187 -4.74 -1.86 14.27
CA VAL A 187 -5.78 -2.48 13.45
C VAL A 187 -5.97 -3.91 13.96
N GLU A 188 -7.17 -4.17 14.45
CA GLU A 188 -7.61 -5.46 14.98
C GLU A 188 -8.48 -6.15 13.93
N THR A 189 -8.38 -7.46 13.86
CA THR A 189 -9.20 -8.32 12.99
C THR A 189 -10.16 -9.13 13.87
N ASP A 190 -11.42 -9.22 13.43
CA ASP A 190 -12.36 -10.17 14.02
C ASP A 190 -12.01 -11.60 13.57
N PRO A 191 -12.55 -12.65 14.23
CA PRO A 191 -12.36 -14.03 13.81
C PRO A 191 -12.73 -14.24 12.33
N THR A 192 -11.82 -14.85 11.59
CA THR A 192 -12.00 -15.12 10.15
C THR A 192 -12.73 -16.45 9.90
N PRO A 193 -13.42 -16.61 8.77
CA PRO A 193 -14.01 -17.88 8.38
C PRO A 193 -12.96 -19.00 8.23
N ALA A 194 -13.37 -20.25 8.45
CA ALA A 194 -12.49 -21.40 8.31
C ALA A 194 -11.79 -21.46 6.95
N GLY A 195 -10.48 -21.75 6.95
CA GLY A 195 -9.67 -21.84 5.75
C GLY A 195 -9.07 -20.53 5.26
N VAL A 196 -9.34 -19.42 5.94
CA VAL A 196 -8.77 -18.09 5.68
C VAL A 196 -8.06 -17.59 6.94
N SER A 197 -6.99 -16.83 6.75
CA SER A 197 -6.42 -15.99 7.80
C SER A 197 -6.11 -14.60 7.24
N LEU A 198 -6.38 -13.58 8.04
CA LEU A 198 -6.10 -12.19 7.72
C LEU A 198 -5.21 -11.63 8.83
N THR A 199 -4.05 -11.13 8.44
CA THR A 199 -3.16 -10.36 9.32
C THR A 199 -3.06 -8.95 8.79
N VAL A 200 -2.94 -7.97 9.68
CA VAL A 200 -2.67 -6.58 9.29
C VAL A 200 -1.27 -6.20 9.73
N ALA A 201 -0.43 -5.84 8.77
CA ALA A 201 0.87 -5.26 9.04
C ALA A 201 0.69 -3.78 9.43
N PRO A 202 1.22 -3.34 10.59
CA PRO A 202 1.10 -1.96 11.00
C PRO A 202 1.94 -1.04 10.12
N GLY A 203 1.50 0.21 10.00
CA GLY A 203 2.23 1.29 9.36
C GLY A 203 1.33 2.54 9.25
N PRO A 204 1.88 3.68 8.82
CA PRO A 204 1.08 4.88 8.50
C PRO A 204 -0.03 4.59 7.50
N ARG A 205 0.19 3.60 6.62
CA ARG A 205 -0.85 2.94 5.81
C ARG A 205 -0.78 1.44 6.05
N PRO A 206 -1.68 0.88 6.88
CA PRO A 206 -1.65 -0.54 7.19
C PRO A 206 -1.85 -1.41 5.95
N SER A 207 -1.21 -2.58 5.94
CA SER A 207 -1.35 -3.54 4.83
C SER A 207 -2.10 -4.77 5.29
N ALA A 208 -3.12 -5.17 4.55
CA ALA A 208 -3.79 -6.46 4.70
C ALA A 208 -2.89 -7.56 4.13
N ILE A 209 -2.79 -8.68 4.84
CA ILE A 209 -2.11 -9.90 4.37
C ILE A 209 -3.10 -11.05 4.51
N LEU A 210 -3.60 -11.54 3.38
CA LEU A 210 -4.58 -12.60 3.28
C LEU A 210 -3.90 -13.91 2.93
N ALA A 211 -4.06 -14.94 3.75
CA ALA A 211 -3.66 -16.30 3.43
C ALA A 211 -4.89 -17.21 3.35
N VAL A 212 -4.90 -18.08 2.34
CA VAL A 212 -6.00 -19.03 2.10
C VAL A 212 -5.43 -20.44 2.04
N HIS A 213 -5.99 -21.32 2.85
CA HIS A 213 -5.50 -22.70 3.03
C HIS A 213 -6.26 -23.74 2.18
N GLY A 214 -7.39 -23.34 1.57
CA GLY A 214 -8.16 -24.18 0.65
C GLY A 214 -7.74 -24.06 -0.82
N THR A 215 -8.28 -24.92 -1.68
CA THR A 215 -8.08 -24.90 -3.15
C THR A 215 -9.23 -24.21 -3.92
N GLY A 216 -10.27 -23.76 -3.21
CA GLY A 216 -11.41 -23.08 -3.83
C GLY A 216 -11.04 -21.70 -4.40
N PRO A 217 -11.87 -21.17 -5.31
CA PRO A 217 -11.68 -19.83 -5.85
C PRO A 217 -11.84 -18.80 -4.74
N VAL A 218 -11.04 -17.74 -4.83
CA VAL A 218 -11.10 -16.60 -3.89
C VAL A 218 -11.03 -15.32 -4.70
N ALA A 219 -11.90 -14.36 -4.38
CA ALA A 219 -11.81 -13.01 -4.92
C ALA A 219 -11.95 -11.98 -3.79
N VAL A 220 -11.23 -10.88 -3.90
CA VAL A 220 -11.28 -9.76 -2.97
C VAL A 220 -11.86 -8.56 -3.71
N ALA A 221 -12.86 -7.93 -3.13
CA ALA A 221 -13.43 -6.71 -3.67
C ALA A 221 -12.59 -5.48 -3.27
N GLY A 222 -12.50 -4.53 -4.19
CA GLY A 222 -11.90 -3.24 -3.98
C GLY A 222 -12.80 -2.26 -3.22
N LEU A 223 -12.29 -1.05 -3.02
CA LEU A 223 -12.86 0.03 -2.21
C LEU A 223 -14.31 0.35 -2.58
N ASP A 224 -14.66 0.24 -3.87
CA ASP A 224 -15.98 0.57 -4.39
C ASP A 224 -16.80 -0.70 -4.69
N GLY A 225 -16.37 -1.85 -4.17
CA GLY A 225 -16.96 -3.16 -4.46
C GLY A 225 -16.51 -3.76 -5.80
N GLU A 226 -15.58 -3.12 -6.51
CA GLU A 226 -15.10 -3.58 -7.80
C GLU A 226 -14.23 -4.84 -7.69
N PRO A 227 -14.10 -5.68 -8.72
CA PRO A 227 -13.12 -6.76 -8.71
C PRO A 227 -11.71 -6.19 -8.49
N PHE A 228 -10.99 -6.69 -7.50
CA PHE A 228 -9.62 -6.24 -7.21
C PHE A 228 -8.61 -7.37 -7.31
N LEU A 229 -8.64 -8.34 -6.40
CA LEU A 229 -7.75 -9.50 -6.45
C LEU A 229 -8.54 -10.78 -6.69
N ARG A 230 -7.93 -11.75 -7.37
CA ARG A 230 -8.44 -13.12 -7.43
C ARG A 230 -7.32 -14.13 -7.32
N ARG A 231 -7.61 -15.26 -6.70
CA ARG A 231 -6.72 -16.40 -6.63
C ARG A 231 -7.00 -17.34 -7.80
N THR A 232 -5.96 -17.74 -8.49
CA THR A 232 -6.01 -18.69 -9.61
C THR A 232 -5.93 -20.14 -9.12
N ALA A 233 -6.14 -21.10 -10.02
CA ALA A 233 -6.13 -22.53 -9.70
C ALA A 233 -4.76 -23.05 -9.22
N ASP A 234 -3.65 -22.44 -9.66
CA ASP A 234 -2.29 -22.78 -9.19
C ASP A 234 -1.94 -22.12 -7.85
N GLY A 235 -2.88 -21.34 -7.30
CA GLY A 235 -2.77 -20.65 -6.03
C GLY A 235 -2.13 -19.26 -6.11
N SER A 236 -1.68 -18.82 -7.29
CA SER A 236 -1.19 -17.45 -7.52
C SER A 236 -2.31 -16.41 -7.48
N TRP A 237 -1.93 -15.14 -7.45
CA TRP A 237 -2.85 -14.01 -7.37
C TRP A 237 -2.75 -13.14 -8.61
N GLN A 238 -3.92 -12.71 -9.08
CA GLN A 238 -4.05 -11.72 -10.14
C GLN A 238 -4.78 -10.50 -9.61
N ALA A 239 -4.41 -9.32 -10.10
CA ALA A 239 -5.11 -8.06 -9.88
C ALA A 239 -5.82 -7.62 -11.16
N GLU A 240 -7.02 -7.06 -11.02
CA GLU A 240 -7.75 -6.44 -12.13
C GLU A 240 -7.19 -5.04 -12.39
N LEU A 241 -6.66 -4.79 -13.58
CA LEU A 241 -6.05 -3.51 -13.96
C LEU A 241 -7.06 -2.36 -14.00
N SER A 242 -8.36 -2.65 -14.16
CA SER A 242 -9.42 -1.65 -14.03
C SER A 242 -9.82 -1.32 -12.59
N SER A 243 -9.31 -2.05 -11.60
CA SER A 243 -9.63 -1.80 -10.19
C SER A 243 -9.10 -0.45 -9.74
N ARG A 244 -9.98 0.39 -9.18
CA ARG A 244 -9.57 1.65 -8.53
C ARG A 244 -8.60 1.36 -7.39
N THR A 245 -8.85 0.32 -6.61
CA THR A 245 -8.00 -0.12 -5.50
C THR A 245 -6.59 -0.47 -5.95
N TYR A 246 -6.46 -1.22 -7.06
CA TYR A 246 -5.16 -1.55 -7.63
C TYR A 246 -4.38 -0.31 -8.06
N ARG A 247 -5.03 0.59 -8.80
CA ARG A 247 -4.41 1.83 -9.31
C ARG A 247 -3.99 2.75 -8.18
N LEU A 248 -4.86 2.94 -7.19
CA LEU A 248 -4.57 3.74 -6.02
C LEU A 248 -3.38 3.16 -5.26
N ASN A 249 -3.33 1.84 -5.02
CA ASN A 249 -2.19 1.18 -4.39
C ASN A 249 -0.86 1.50 -5.09
N LEU A 250 -0.82 1.39 -6.42
CA LEU A 250 0.38 1.72 -7.19
C LEU A 250 0.77 3.20 -7.04
N LEU A 251 -0.18 4.12 -7.21
CA LEU A 251 0.10 5.56 -7.06
C LEU A 251 0.65 5.91 -5.68
N LEU A 252 0.04 5.37 -4.63
CA LEU A 252 0.44 5.64 -3.25
C LEU A 252 1.78 5.02 -2.88
N ALA A 253 2.17 3.93 -3.55
CA ALA A 253 3.50 3.33 -3.47
C ALA A 253 4.53 4.03 -4.38
N GLY A 254 4.13 5.04 -5.16
CA GLY A 254 4.99 5.74 -6.11
C GLY A 254 5.32 4.91 -7.37
N HIS A 255 4.54 3.87 -7.65
CA HIS A 255 4.66 3.06 -8.86
C HIS A 255 3.75 3.57 -9.97
N PRO A 256 4.20 3.51 -11.24
CA PRO A 256 3.35 3.86 -12.36
C PRO A 256 2.23 2.83 -12.55
N VAL A 257 1.10 3.28 -13.10
CA VAL A 257 -0.04 2.44 -13.42
C VAL A 257 0.06 2.00 -14.89
N PRO A 258 0.19 0.70 -15.17
CA PRO A 258 0.32 0.22 -16.54
C PRO A 258 -0.97 0.43 -17.34
N ALA A 259 -0.82 0.65 -18.65
CA ALA A 259 -1.94 0.67 -19.58
C ALA A 259 -2.64 -0.69 -19.68
N GLY A 260 -3.90 -0.67 -20.11
CA GLY A 260 -4.70 -1.85 -20.44
C GLY A 260 -5.80 -2.17 -19.44
N SER A 261 -6.37 -3.36 -19.60
CA SER A 261 -7.48 -3.89 -18.80
C SER A 261 -7.31 -5.39 -18.59
N GLY A 262 -8.06 -5.94 -17.64
CA GLY A 262 -8.09 -7.36 -17.34
C GLY A 262 -7.14 -7.76 -16.22
N TRP A 263 -7.06 -9.08 -16.02
CA TRP A 263 -6.35 -9.67 -14.89
C TRP A 263 -4.87 -9.86 -15.19
N ARG A 264 -4.01 -9.31 -14.33
CA ARG A 264 -2.55 -9.45 -14.41
C ARG A 264 -1.99 -10.13 -13.18
N THR A 265 -0.95 -10.94 -13.34
CA THR A 265 -0.22 -11.51 -12.20
C THR A 265 0.21 -10.43 -11.22
N TYR A 266 -0.17 -10.62 -9.96
CA TYR A 266 0.08 -9.73 -8.84
C TYR A 266 1.06 -10.35 -7.85
N ALA A 267 0.84 -11.62 -7.49
CA ALA A 267 1.74 -12.38 -6.61
C ALA A 267 1.76 -13.87 -7.00
N GLY A 268 2.83 -14.57 -6.62
CA GLY A 268 2.91 -16.02 -6.77
C GLY A 268 2.00 -16.77 -5.78
N PRO A 269 2.06 -18.11 -5.78
CA PRO A 269 1.28 -18.92 -4.83
C PRO A 269 1.61 -18.60 -3.36
N GLY A 270 0.59 -18.44 -2.53
CA GLY A 270 0.75 -18.19 -1.09
C GLY A 270 -0.11 -17.03 -0.57
N PRO A 271 0.26 -16.44 0.58
CA PRO A 271 -0.36 -15.22 1.08
C PRO A 271 -0.17 -14.05 0.11
N VAL A 272 -1.16 -13.16 0.03
CA VAL A 272 -1.10 -11.92 -0.74
C VAL A 272 -1.24 -10.73 0.19
N GLY A 273 -0.47 -9.68 -0.04
CA GLY A 273 -0.54 -8.45 0.74
C GLY A 273 -0.73 -7.21 -0.12
N TRP A 274 -1.48 -6.24 0.39
CA TRP A 274 -1.70 -4.93 -0.24
C TRP A 274 -1.99 -3.86 0.83
N THR A 275 -1.80 -2.59 0.50
CA THR A 275 -2.22 -1.48 1.35
C THR A 275 -3.72 -1.22 1.14
N ASP A 276 -4.49 -1.17 2.22
CA ASP A 276 -5.94 -1.03 2.13
C ASP A 276 -6.39 0.24 2.88
N GLU A 277 -6.94 1.20 2.14
CA GLU A 277 -7.37 2.49 2.72
C GLU A 277 -8.47 2.32 3.78
N ARG A 278 -9.22 1.21 3.77
CA ARG A 278 -10.23 0.93 4.80
C ARG A 278 -9.60 0.67 6.18
N LEU A 279 -8.30 0.36 6.23
CA LEU A 279 -7.56 0.11 7.47
C LEU A 279 -6.88 1.37 8.02
N VAL A 280 -6.85 2.46 7.25
CA VAL A 280 -6.32 3.75 7.71
C VAL A 280 -7.28 4.32 8.75
N ALA A 281 -6.74 4.78 9.88
CA ALA A 281 -7.54 5.37 10.94
C ALA A 281 -8.24 6.63 10.43
N PRO A 282 -9.59 6.68 10.42
CA PRO A 282 -10.28 7.91 10.06
C PRO A 282 -10.08 8.99 11.15
N PRO A 283 -10.28 10.27 10.82
CA PRO A 283 -10.29 11.34 11.81
C PRO A 283 -11.29 11.04 12.94
N GLY A 284 -10.91 11.35 14.18
CA GLY A 284 -11.79 11.22 15.35
C GLY A 284 -11.85 9.84 16.00
N VAL A 285 -11.05 8.85 15.56
CA VAL A 285 -10.90 7.58 16.29
C VAL A 285 -10.29 7.83 17.67
N THR A 286 -10.96 7.35 18.71
CA THR A 286 -10.48 7.40 20.10
C THR A 286 -10.39 5.98 20.67
N PRO A 287 -9.74 5.77 21.84
CA PRO A 287 -9.70 4.44 22.46
C PRO A 287 -11.10 3.87 22.74
N ASP A 288 -12.06 4.72 23.09
CA ASP A 288 -13.43 4.35 23.45
C ASP A 288 -14.39 4.33 22.24
N ALA A 289 -14.00 4.93 21.11
CA ALA A 289 -14.77 4.97 19.88
C ALA A 289 -13.94 4.42 18.70
N PRO A 290 -13.79 3.08 18.59
CA PRO A 290 -13.12 2.45 17.46
C PRO A 290 -13.87 2.68 16.15
N ALA A 291 -13.15 2.86 15.05
CA ALA A 291 -13.73 2.79 13.72
C ALA A 291 -13.80 1.33 13.26
N ARG A 292 -14.94 0.91 12.70
CA ARG A 292 -15.12 -0.43 12.13
C ARG A 292 -14.72 -0.43 10.66
N TRP A 293 -14.10 -1.50 10.22
CA TRP A 293 -13.77 -1.72 8.81
C TRP A 293 -14.34 -3.06 8.34
N SER A 294 -14.60 -3.14 7.03
CA SER A 294 -15.08 -4.36 6.36
C SER A 294 -14.39 -4.51 5.00
N LEU A 295 -14.02 -5.74 4.67
CA LEU A 295 -13.35 -6.15 3.44
C LEU A 295 -14.17 -7.30 2.81
N PRO A 296 -14.92 -7.04 1.73
CA PRO A 296 -15.70 -8.09 1.08
C PRO A 296 -14.81 -9.08 0.33
N VAL A 297 -15.07 -10.38 0.55
CA VAL A 297 -14.33 -11.49 -0.05
C VAL A 297 -15.31 -12.56 -0.53
N VAL A 298 -15.07 -13.13 -1.71
CA VAL A 298 -15.78 -14.30 -2.21
C VAL A 298 -14.91 -15.53 -1.94
N LEU A 299 -15.46 -16.53 -1.25
CA LEU A 299 -14.81 -17.80 -0.90
C LEU A 299 -15.63 -18.97 -1.47
N GLY A 300 -15.16 -19.57 -2.55
CA GLY A 300 -16.01 -20.50 -3.32
C GLY A 300 -17.18 -19.75 -3.92
N ASP A 301 -18.40 -20.22 -3.62
CA ASP A 301 -19.66 -19.59 -4.07
C ASP A 301 -20.28 -18.66 -3.01
N ARG A 302 -19.58 -18.40 -1.90
CA ARG A 302 -20.10 -17.61 -0.79
C ARG A 302 -19.39 -16.26 -0.71
N THR A 303 -20.18 -15.18 -0.75
CA THR A 303 -19.72 -13.85 -0.35
C THR A 303 -19.69 -13.76 1.17
N THR A 304 -18.58 -13.26 1.71
CA THR A 304 -18.38 -13.01 3.13
C THR A 304 -17.66 -11.68 3.32
N GLU A 305 -17.66 -11.17 4.56
CA GLU A 305 -16.93 -9.98 4.92
C GLU A 305 -15.88 -10.35 5.97
N LEU A 306 -14.64 -9.92 5.73
CA LEU A 306 -13.62 -9.90 6.77
C LEU A 306 -13.74 -8.54 7.46
N THR A 307 -13.87 -8.55 8.79
CA THR A 307 -14.16 -7.34 9.55
C THR A 307 -13.17 -7.14 10.68
N GLY A 308 -13.19 -5.94 11.25
CA GLY A 308 -12.41 -5.63 12.44
C GLY A 308 -12.58 -4.19 12.88
N ALA A 309 -11.62 -3.70 13.66
CA ALA A 309 -11.63 -2.35 14.20
C ALA A 309 -10.26 -1.67 14.06
N VAL A 310 -10.27 -0.35 13.89
CA VAL A 310 -9.12 0.52 14.10
C VAL A 310 -9.29 1.21 15.45
N ARG A 311 -8.31 1.05 16.35
CA ARG A 311 -8.29 1.62 17.69
C ARG A 311 -7.12 2.57 17.85
N ALA A 312 -7.37 3.70 18.50
CA ALA A 312 -6.29 4.54 19.01
C ALA A 312 -5.62 3.83 20.20
N VAL A 313 -4.29 3.81 20.21
CA VAL A 313 -3.47 3.27 21.28
C VAL A 313 -2.78 4.46 21.97
N PRO A 314 -3.00 4.65 23.29
CA PRO A 314 -2.32 5.69 24.04
C PRO A 314 -0.80 5.56 23.91
N ARG A 315 -0.10 6.69 23.84
CA ARG A 315 1.36 6.70 23.83
C ARG A 315 1.87 6.26 25.21
N PRO A 316 2.83 5.33 25.30
CA PRO A 316 3.54 5.11 26.55
C PRO A 316 4.33 6.39 26.89
N GLY A 317 3.97 7.07 27.99
CA GLY A 317 4.83 8.10 28.61
C GLY A 317 4.39 9.57 28.53
N THR A 318 3.15 9.91 28.18
CA THR A 318 2.64 11.29 28.39
C THR A 318 2.20 11.56 29.83
N ASP A 319 1.92 10.51 30.61
CA ASP A 319 1.83 10.60 32.06
C ASP A 319 3.18 10.14 32.60
N GLY A 320 3.88 10.97 33.39
CA GLY A 320 5.29 10.85 33.79
C GLY A 320 5.69 9.63 34.63
N THR A 321 5.20 8.44 34.31
CA THR A 321 5.60 7.18 34.91
C THR A 321 6.74 6.60 34.07
N PRO A 322 7.94 6.41 34.63
CA PRO A 322 9.07 5.87 33.88
C PRO A 322 8.72 4.47 33.36
N ALA A 323 8.85 4.29 32.04
CA ALA A 323 8.62 3.02 31.39
C ALA A 323 9.60 1.98 31.94
N GLY A 324 9.08 0.98 32.65
CA GLY A 324 9.85 -0.20 33.01
C GLY A 324 10.39 -0.85 31.74
N SER A 325 11.71 -0.88 31.60
CA SER A 325 12.42 -1.56 30.52
C SER A 325 11.91 -3.00 30.41
N VAL A 326 11.41 -3.38 29.23
CA VAL A 326 11.20 -4.80 28.92
C VAL A 326 12.57 -5.47 29.01
N PRO A 327 12.76 -6.47 29.88
CA PRO A 327 14.06 -7.11 30.03
C PRO A 327 14.44 -7.73 28.70
N THR A 328 15.54 -7.26 28.11
CA THR A 328 16.11 -7.65 26.81
C THR A 328 16.30 -9.17 26.69
N GLY A 329 16.33 -9.91 27.81
CA GLY A 329 16.36 -11.37 27.85
C GLY A 329 15.15 -12.08 27.23
N ALA A 330 13.96 -11.48 27.21
CA ALA A 330 12.76 -12.11 26.65
C ALA A 330 12.79 -12.17 25.10
N LEU A 331 13.40 -11.17 24.45
CA LEU A 331 13.51 -11.12 23.00
C LEU A 331 14.55 -12.12 22.46
N ILE A 332 15.66 -12.30 23.19
CA ILE A 332 16.74 -13.23 22.83
C ILE A 332 16.27 -14.69 22.93
N ALA A 333 15.45 -15.02 23.93
CA ALA A 333 14.89 -16.36 24.08
C ALA A 333 13.94 -16.76 22.93
N ALA A 334 13.13 -15.82 22.43
CA ALA A 334 12.20 -16.07 21.32
C ALA A 334 12.91 -16.31 19.98
N VAL A 335 13.99 -15.58 19.70
CA VAL A 335 14.81 -15.77 18.48
C VAL A 335 15.60 -17.09 18.54
N ALA A 336 16.13 -17.46 19.71
CA ALA A 336 16.84 -18.73 19.89
C ALA A 336 15.93 -19.96 19.68
N LEU A 337 14.68 -19.91 20.14
CA LEU A 337 13.72 -21.01 19.96
C LEU A 337 13.28 -21.19 18.50
N LEU A 338 13.12 -20.10 17.73
CA LEU A 338 12.82 -20.17 16.30
C LEU A 338 14.01 -20.71 15.48
N GLY A 339 15.24 -20.35 15.84
CA GLY A 339 16.45 -20.88 15.21
C GLY A 339 16.66 -22.38 15.40
N ILE A 340 16.35 -22.91 16.59
CA ILE A 340 16.49 -24.34 16.91
C ILE A 340 15.43 -25.18 16.18
N ALA A 341 14.20 -24.70 16.07
CA ALA A 341 13.13 -25.38 15.32
C ALA A 341 13.41 -25.43 13.80
N GLY A 342 13.96 -24.35 13.23
CA GLY A 342 14.36 -24.31 11.82
C GLY A 342 15.56 -25.22 11.50
N GLY A 343 16.55 -25.28 12.40
CA GLY A 343 17.73 -26.15 12.24
C GLY A 343 17.40 -27.65 12.28
N ALA A 344 16.46 -28.06 13.13
CA ALA A 344 16.04 -29.45 13.26
C ALA A 344 15.27 -29.97 12.02
N LEU A 345 14.51 -29.11 11.33
CA LEU A 345 13.85 -29.46 10.06
C LEU A 345 14.84 -29.58 8.90
N ALA A 346 15.84 -28.70 8.83
CA ALA A 346 16.84 -28.71 7.76
C ALA A 346 17.75 -29.95 7.78
N LEU A 347 18.06 -30.47 8.98
CA LEU A 347 18.86 -31.69 9.15
C LEU A 347 18.09 -32.96 8.77
N ARG A 348 16.75 -32.96 8.84
CA ARG A 348 15.93 -34.13 8.52
C ARG A 348 15.77 -34.39 7.01
N HIS A 349 16.03 -33.39 6.17
CA HIS A 349 15.91 -33.51 4.70
C HIS A 349 17.22 -33.75 3.95
N ARG A 350 18.38 -33.77 4.63
CA ARG A 350 19.65 -34.16 4.01
C ARG A 350 19.81 -35.68 4.00
N ARG A 351 19.16 -36.36 3.04
CA ARG A 351 19.59 -37.72 2.67
C ARG A 351 20.85 -37.63 1.81
N PRO A 352 21.90 -38.41 2.10
CA PRO A 352 23.10 -38.45 1.25
C PRO A 352 22.74 -39.01 -0.13
N ARG A 353 23.15 -38.30 -1.19
CA ARG A 353 23.09 -38.81 -2.56
C ARG A 353 24.06 -40.00 -2.68
N PRO A 354 23.66 -41.11 -3.33
CA PRO A 354 24.59 -42.18 -3.62
C PRO A 354 25.67 -41.70 -4.59
N SER A 355 26.93 -42.00 -4.27
CA SER A 355 28.08 -41.74 -5.11
C SER A 355 28.00 -42.56 -6.41
N PRO A 356 28.45 -42.00 -7.56
CA PRO A 356 28.54 -42.78 -8.79
C PRO A 356 29.66 -43.84 -8.68
N PRO A 357 29.51 -45.00 -9.35
CA PRO A 357 30.53 -46.04 -9.35
C PRO A 357 31.80 -45.54 -10.06
N SER A 358 32.94 -45.73 -9.40
CA SER A 358 34.26 -45.46 -9.93
C SER A 358 34.85 -46.75 -10.50
N GLY A 359 35.18 -46.73 -11.79
CA GLY A 359 35.88 -47.79 -12.51
C GLY A 359 35.62 -47.65 -14.01
N ALA A 360 36.58 -47.72 -14.93
CA ALA A 360 38.00 -48.01 -14.84
C ALA A 360 38.69 -47.44 -16.09
N ASN A 361 39.89 -46.90 -15.94
CA ASN A 361 40.83 -46.76 -17.05
C ASN A 361 41.57 -48.09 -17.21
N ALA A 362 41.58 -48.64 -18.42
CA ALA A 362 42.57 -49.60 -18.86
C ALA A 362 42.88 -49.36 -20.35
N ARG A 363 44.10 -48.87 -20.58
CA ARG A 363 45.01 -48.97 -21.74
C ARG A 363 44.47 -48.76 -23.15
#